data_AF-A0A948XHR4-F1
#
_entry.id   AF-A0A948XHR4-F1
#
_cell.length_a   1.000
_cell.length_b   1.000
_cell.length_c   1.000
_cell.angle_alpha   90.00
_cell.angle_beta   90.00
_cell.angle_gamma   90.00
#
_symmetry.space_group_name_H-M   'P 1'
#
loop_
_entity.id
_entity.type
_entity.pdbx_description
1 polymer ?
#
loop_
_entity_poly.entity_id
_entity_poly.type
_entity_poly.pdbx_seq_one_letter_code
_entity_poly.pdbx_strand_id
1 'polypeptide(L)'
;MRNIGFSSCQTILNYYGILTDYRDVSQRPLPDPETMSAYRGIITVFNSTDMQGAIEYLTWQNNQFKADKKIIVLGNMGGSANRKNNPILKNLIDKSFRYLGLEYEKDFTANQTLLRYVYKDKERVEFERNYPFFPTIYEKYTPIHNKVKTYTSIKRIDRKNSLSSTVITSPTGGFAKGSFMLWEGSYYL
;
A
#
# COMPACT_ATOMS: atom_id res chain seq x y z
N MET A 1 6.63 -13.95 16.12
CA MET A 1 7.19 -12.63 15.74
C MET A 1 6.04 -11.64 15.71
N ARG A 2 6.07 -10.55 16.49
CA ARG A 2 4.96 -9.58 16.57
C ARG A 2 4.88 -8.82 15.23
N ASN A 3 3.76 -8.89 14.52
CA ASN A 3 3.58 -8.11 13.30
C ASN A 3 3.33 -6.64 13.70
N ILE A 4 4.35 -5.79 13.57
CA ILE A 4 4.32 -4.40 14.02
C ILE A 4 3.18 -3.62 13.33
N GLY A 5 2.97 -3.88 12.03
CA GLY A 5 1.85 -3.27 11.29
C GLY A 5 0.49 -3.61 11.91
N PHE A 6 0.29 -4.87 12.31
CA PHE A 6 -0.94 -5.28 13.00
C PHE A 6 -1.09 -4.62 14.37
N SER A 7 -0.05 -4.63 15.22
CA SER A 7 -0.15 -4.04 16.57
C SER A 7 -0.39 -2.52 16.53
N SER A 8 0.22 -1.82 15.56
CA SER A 8 0.00 -0.38 15.39
C SER A 8 -1.42 -0.09 14.90
N CYS A 9 -1.91 -0.83 13.91
CA CYS A 9 -3.27 -0.66 13.41
C CYS A 9 -4.32 -1.00 14.47
N GLN A 10 -4.15 -2.10 15.21
CA GLN A 10 -5.08 -2.51 16.26
C GLN A 10 -5.21 -1.45 17.34
N THR A 11 -4.10 -0.89 17.80
CA THR A 11 -4.12 0.15 18.85
C THR A 11 -4.91 1.38 18.40
N ILE A 12 -4.61 1.88 17.19
CA ILE A 12 -5.27 3.07 16.63
C ILE A 12 -6.76 2.79 16.37
N LEU A 13 -7.10 1.65 15.77
CA LEU A 13 -8.49 1.31 15.44
C LEU A 13 -9.34 1.09 16.70
N ASN A 14 -8.79 0.44 17.72
CA ASN A 14 -9.47 0.28 19.00
C ASN A 14 -9.74 1.63 19.67
N TYR A 15 -8.81 2.59 19.59
CA TYR A 15 -9.04 3.95 20.10
C TYR A 15 -10.24 4.63 19.41
N TYR A 16 -10.48 4.34 18.12
CA TYR A 16 -11.67 4.80 17.39
C TYR A 16 -12.90 3.88 17.52
N GLY A 17 -12.87 2.90 18.43
CA GLY A 17 -13.99 1.97 18.66
C GLY A 17 -14.21 0.94 17.55
N ILE A 18 -13.19 0.67 16.72
CA ILE A 18 -13.23 -0.32 15.65
C ILE A 18 -12.49 -1.58 16.11
N LEU A 19 -13.21 -2.70 16.19
CA LEU A 19 -12.63 -4.00 16.52
C LEU A 19 -11.90 -4.60 15.31
N THR A 20 -10.72 -5.15 15.53
CA THR A 20 -9.90 -5.79 14.49
C THR A 20 -9.92 -7.31 14.62
N ASP A 21 -10.15 -8.01 13.50
CA ASP A 21 -9.82 -9.44 13.36
C ASP A 21 -8.51 -9.59 12.57
N TYR A 22 -7.62 -10.45 13.07
CA TYR A 22 -6.37 -10.77 12.39
C TYR A 22 -6.50 -12.05 11.57
N ARG A 23 -6.07 -11.97 10.32
CA ARG A 23 -6.04 -13.14 9.43
C ARG A 23 -4.73 -13.22 8.68
N ASP A 24 -4.03 -14.33 8.90
CA ASP A 24 -2.93 -14.75 8.05
C ASP A 24 -3.50 -15.46 6.83
N VAL A 25 -3.40 -14.82 5.66
CA VAL A 25 -3.91 -15.33 4.38
C VAL A 25 -3.14 -16.54 3.87
N SER A 26 -1.98 -16.86 4.44
CA SER A 26 -1.21 -18.07 4.11
C SER A 26 -1.66 -19.30 4.91
N GLN A 27 -2.32 -19.10 6.05
CA GLN A 27 -2.70 -20.17 6.98
C GLN A 27 -4.21 -20.40 7.05
N ARG A 28 -5.01 -19.37 6.78
CA ARG A 28 -6.46 -19.42 6.90
C ARG A 28 -7.08 -19.13 5.52
N PRO A 29 -8.20 -19.79 5.17
CA PRO A 29 -8.91 -19.51 3.92
C PRO A 29 -9.32 -18.04 3.86
N LEU A 30 -9.65 -17.47 2.70
CA LEU A 30 -10.17 -16.10 2.66
C LEU A 30 -11.63 -16.07 3.14
N PRO A 31 -12.08 -15.04 3.88
CA PRO A 31 -13.47 -14.96 4.33
C PRO A 31 -14.42 -14.82 3.13
N ASP A 32 -15.55 -15.52 3.19
CA ASP A 32 -16.61 -15.43 2.18
C ASP A 32 -17.39 -14.10 2.27
N PRO A 33 -18.25 -13.78 1.28
CA PRO A 33 -19.02 -12.54 1.29
C PRO A 33 -19.94 -12.37 2.51
N GLU A 34 -20.50 -13.45 3.04
CA GLU A 34 -21.39 -13.42 4.21
C GLU A 34 -20.60 -12.99 5.46
N THR A 35 -19.45 -13.61 5.69
CA THR A 35 -18.52 -13.23 6.75
C THR A 35 -18.06 -11.78 6.57
N MET A 36 -17.74 -11.38 5.34
CA MET A 36 -17.29 -10.01 5.04
C MET A 36 -18.38 -8.95 5.22
N SER A 37 -19.66 -9.32 5.29
CA SER A 37 -20.75 -8.37 5.50
C SER A 37 -20.60 -7.59 6.81
N ALA A 38 -20.09 -8.24 7.86
CA ALA A 38 -19.85 -7.65 9.19
C ALA A 38 -18.65 -6.68 9.23
N TYR A 39 -17.76 -6.69 8.23
CA TYR A 39 -16.56 -5.88 8.22
C TYR A 39 -16.76 -4.55 7.49
N ARG A 40 -16.34 -3.43 8.10
CA ARG A 40 -16.38 -2.10 7.45
C ARG A 40 -15.25 -1.88 6.45
N GLY A 41 -14.11 -2.54 6.64
CA GLY A 41 -12.93 -2.33 5.82
C GLY A 41 -11.85 -3.37 6.08
N ILE A 42 -10.78 -3.27 5.30
CA ILE A 42 -9.69 -4.25 5.23
C ILE A 42 -8.37 -3.48 5.26
N ILE A 43 -7.44 -3.94 6.08
CA ILE A 43 -6.06 -3.45 6.06
C ILE A 43 -5.16 -4.62 5.68
N THR A 44 -4.32 -4.43 4.66
CA THR A 44 -3.39 -5.46 4.18
C THR A 44 -1.97 -5.04 4.47
N VAL A 45 -1.22 -5.89 5.16
CA VAL A 45 0.19 -5.69 5.49
C VAL A 45 0.94 -6.96 5.09
N PHE A 46 1.92 -6.85 4.20
CA PHE A 46 2.75 -7.98 3.78
C PHE A 46 4.23 -7.67 3.93
N ASN A 47 4.97 -8.63 4.49
CA ASN A 47 6.42 -8.56 4.64
C ASN A 47 7.18 -9.16 3.44
N SER A 48 6.47 -9.85 2.55
CA SER A 48 7.02 -10.46 1.34
C SER A 48 6.12 -10.16 0.14
N THR A 49 6.73 -10.15 -1.03
CA THR A 49 6.01 -10.13 -2.32
C THR A 49 5.62 -11.54 -2.77
N ASP A 50 6.18 -12.58 -2.14
CA ASP A 50 5.83 -13.97 -2.41
C ASP A 50 4.62 -14.42 -1.58
N MET A 51 3.73 -15.17 -2.22
CA MET A 51 2.47 -15.61 -1.62
C MET A 51 1.91 -16.81 -2.40
N GLN A 52 1.73 -17.92 -1.70
CA GLN A 52 0.92 -19.03 -2.20
C GLN A 52 -0.54 -18.58 -2.34
N GLY A 53 -1.18 -18.91 -3.46
CA GLY A 53 -2.57 -18.48 -3.71
C GLY A 53 -2.73 -17.01 -4.09
N ALA A 54 -1.67 -16.32 -4.56
CA ALA A 54 -1.70 -14.91 -4.94
C ALA A 54 -2.88 -14.51 -5.85
N ILE A 55 -3.23 -15.36 -6.82
CA ILE A 55 -4.37 -15.12 -7.73
C ILE A 55 -5.70 -15.15 -6.97
N GLU A 56 -5.89 -16.11 -6.07
CA GLU A 56 -7.09 -16.23 -5.25
C GLU A 56 -7.24 -15.02 -4.33
N TYR A 57 -6.15 -14.66 -3.63
CA TYR A 57 -6.09 -13.49 -2.77
C TYR A 57 -6.42 -12.18 -3.49
N LEU A 58 -5.78 -11.91 -4.63
CA LEU A 58 -6.04 -10.66 -5.36
C LEU A 58 -7.41 -10.66 -6.05
N THR A 59 -7.94 -11.83 -6.41
CA THR A 59 -9.32 -11.95 -6.90
C THR A 59 -10.31 -11.61 -5.78
N TRP A 60 -10.10 -12.17 -4.60
CA TRP A 60 -10.88 -11.85 -3.40
C TRP A 60 -10.81 -10.36 -3.07
N GLN A 61 -9.61 -9.77 -3.00
CA GLN A 61 -9.41 -8.35 -2.69
C GLN A 61 -10.15 -7.46 -3.71
N ASN A 62 -10.04 -7.77 -5.00
CA ASN A 62 -10.76 -7.04 -6.05
C ASN A 62 -12.28 -7.16 -5.91
N ASN A 63 -12.80 -8.28 -5.41
CA ASN A 63 -14.22 -8.42 -5.12
C ASN A 63 -14.64 -7.60 -3.88
N GLN A 64 -13.75 -7.42 -2.89
CA GLN A 64 -14.03 -6.54 -1.75
C GLN A 64 -14.13 -5.07 -2.16
N PHE A 65 -13.29 -4.62 -3.11
CA PHE A 65 -13.45 -3.29 -3.70
C PHE A 65 -14.80 -3.12 -4.41
N LYS A 66 -15.26 -4.14 -5.16
CA LYS A 66 -16.57 -4.12 -5.83
C LYS A 66 -17.74 -4.13 -4.85
N ALA A 67 -17.56 -4.72 -3.67
CA ALA A 67 -18.54 -4.74 -2.58
C ALA A 67 -18.46 -3.48 -1.69
N ASP A 68 -17.88 -2.39 -2.20
CA ASP A 68 -17.72 -1.09 -1.53
C ASP A 68 -16.98 -1.12 -0.18
N LYS A 69 -16.21 -2.19 0.09
CA LYS A 69 -15.34 -2.23 1.26
C LYS A 69 -14.18 -1.24 1.09
N LYS A 70 -13.84 -0.53 2.17
CA LYS A 70 -12.66 0.32 2.19
C LYS A 70 -11.42 -0.54 2.39
N ILE A 71 -10.43 -0.43 1.51
CA ILE A 71 -9.19 -1.22 1.60
C ILE A 71 -7.97 -0.32 1.74
N ILE A 72 -7.20 -0.52 2.80
CA ILE A 72 -5.94 0.17 3.05
C ILE A 72 -4.81 -0.80 2.77
N VAL A 73 -3.97 -0.46 1.80
CA VAL A 73 -2.78 -1.23 1.45
C VAL A 73 -1.56 -0.58 2.09
N LEU A 74 -1.01 -1.26 3.08
CA LEU A 74 0.19 -0.88 3.78
C LEU A 74 1.36 -1.72 3.24
N GLY A 75 2.17 -1.11 2.38
CA GLY A 75 3.42 -1.67 1.92
C GLY A 75 3.32 -2.09 0.46
N ASN A 76 3.32 -3.39 0.23
CA ASN A 76 3.13 -3.98 -1.08
C ASN A 76 1.73 -4.60 -1.19
N MET A 77 1.24 -4.84 -2.41
CA MET A 77 -0.10 -5.36 -2.67
C MET A 77 -0.28 -6.83 -2.26
N GLY A 78 0.80 -7.55 -1.93
CA GLY A 78 0.81 -9.01 -1.75
C GLY A 78 0.90 -9.75 -3.08
N GLY A 79 1.62 -10.89 -3.09
CA GLY A 79 1.66 -11.81 -4.22
C GLY A 79 2.24 -11.25 -5.53
N SER A 80 3.10 -10.23 -5.48
CA SER A 80 3.67 -9.60 -6.67
C SER A 80 4.95 -10.23 -7.22
N ALA A 81 5.54 -11.24 -6.56
CA ALA A 81 6.84 -11.81 -6.92
C ALA A 81 6.93 -12.29 -8.38
N ASN A 82 5.94 -13.06 -8.85
CA ASN A 82 5.95 -13.65 -10.19
C ASN A 82 5.15 -12.84 -11.23
N ARG A 83 4.82 -11.58 -10.91
CA ARG A 83 3.96 -10.73 -11.74
C ARG A 83 4.49 -10.51 -13.16
N LYS A 84 5.81 -10.42 -13.35
CA LYS A 84 6.39 -10.19 -14.69
C LYS A 84 6.08 -11.33 -15.67
N ASN A 85 6.03 -12.56 -15.15
CA ASN A 85 5.86 -13.76 -15.96
C ASN A 85 4.42 -14.30 -15.92
N ASN A 86 3.51 -13.61 -15.23
CA ASN A 86 2.12 -14.03 -15.07
C ASN A 86 1.16 -12.86 -15.43
N PRO A 87 0.58 -12.85 -16.65
CA PRO A 87 -0.33 -11.79 -17.10
C PRO A 87 -1.59 -11.64 -16.26
N ILE A 88 -2.13 -12.74 -15.72
CA ILE A 88 -3.33 -12.72 -14.85
C ILE A 88 -3.00 -11.96 -13.58
N LEU A 89 -1.89 -12.32 -12.94
CA LEU A 89 -1.41 -11.66 -11.73
C LEU A 89 -1.09 -10.18 -11.99
N LYS A 90 -0.52 -9.86 -13.15
CA LYS A 90 -0.30 -8.48 -13.57
C LYS A 90 -1.59 -7.69 -13.62
N ASN A 91 -2.62 -8.23 -14.27
CA ASN A 91 -3.92 -7.57 -14.42
C ASN A 91 -4.58 -7.36 -13.05
N LEU A 92 -4.60 -8.38 -12.19
CA LEU A 92 -5.20 -8.28 -10.86
C LEU A 92 -4.55 -7.18 -10.02
N ILE A 93 -3.22 -7.06 -10.04
CA ILE A 93 -2.50 -6.00 -9.31
C ILE A 93 -2.77 -4.62 -9.90
N ASP A 94 -2.74 -4.49 -11.23
CA ASP A 94 -3.07 -3.22 -11.91
C ASP A 94 -4.50 -2.78 -11.57
N LYS A 95 -5.43 -3.75 -11.54
CA LYS A 95 -6.82 -3.51 -11.16
C LYS A 95 -6.97 -3.07 -9.70
N SER A 96 -6.27 -3.69 -8.76
CA SER A 96 -6.25 -3.27 -7.35
C SER A 96 -5.77 -1.82 -7.20
N PHE A 97 -4.70 -1.43 -7.90
CA PHE A 97 -4.23 -0.04 -7.88
C PHE A 97 -5.23 0.92 -8.52
N ARG A 98 -5.89 0.53 -9.62
CA ARG A 98 -6.93 1.35 -10.24
C ARG A 98 -8.14 1.55 -9.35
N TYR A 99 -8.54 0.54 -8.56
CA TYR A 99 -9.56 0.72 -7.53
C TYR A 99 -9.18 1.79 -6.53
N LEU A 100 -7.91 1.87 -6.13
CA LEU A 100 -7.38 2.92 -5.25
C LEU A 100 -7.21 4.27 -5.94
N GLY A 101 -7.48 4.38 -7.24
CA GLY A 101 -7.33 5.60 -8.02
C GLY A 101 -5.90 5.84 -8.52
N LEU A 102 -5.09 4.79 -8.67
CA LEU A 102 -3.70 4.86 -9.11
C LEU A 102 -3.46 4.05 -10.39
N GLU A 103 -2.65 4.58 -11.30
CA GLU A 103 -1.98 3.80 -12.34
C GLU A 103 -0.56 3.45 -11.86
N TYR A 104 -0.17 2.18 -11.98
CA TYR A 104 1.13 1.69 -11.51
C TYR A 104 2.05 1.31 -12.69
N GLU A 105 3.09 2.12 -12.91
CA GLU A 105 3.92 2.05 -14.12
C GLU A 105 5.28 1.35 -13.91
N LYS A 106 5.55 0.81 -12.70
CA LYS A 106 6.72 -0.04 -12.38
C LYS A 106 8.11 0.54 -12.71
N ASP A 107 8.24 1.86 -12.79
CA ASP A 107 9.53 2.50 -13.05
C ASP A 107 10.43 2.48 -11.82
N PHE A 108 10.99 1.32 -11.49
CA PHE A 108 11.75 1.12 -10.25
C PHE A 108 13.17 1.74 -10.31
N THR A 109 13.58 2.41 -9.23
CA THR A 109 15.00 2.67 -8.94
C THR A 109 15.23 2.86 -7.44
N ALA A 110 16.39 2.42 -6.95
CA ALA A 110 16.87 2.65 -5.59
C ALA A 110 18.03 3.67 -5.54
N ASN A 111 18.36 4.31 -6.66
CA ASN A 111 19.41 5.34 -6.69
C ASN A 111 18.90 6.65 -6.08
N GLN A 112 19.14 6.82 -4.77
CA GLN A 112 18.67 7.98 -3.99
C GLN A 112 19.15 9.33 -4.54
N THR A 113 20.31 9.37 -5.20
CA THR A 113 20.85 10.62 -5.78
C THR A 113 19.91 11.23 -6.81
N LEU A 114 19.08 10.41 -7.45
CA LEU A 114 18.08 10.81 -8.44
C LEU A 114 16.74 11.24 -7.82
N LEU A 115 16.52 10.97 -6.53
CA LEU A 115 15.20 11.06 -5.93
C LEU A 115 15.04 12.33 -5.09
N ARG A 116 13.91 13.02 -5.25
CA ARG A 116 13.55 14.18 -4.42
C ARG A 116 12.11 14.09 -3.96
N TYR A 117 11.85 14.50 -2.74
CA TYR A 117 10.49 14.80 -2.30
C TYR A 117 9.96 16.00 -3.09
N VAL A 118 8.70 15.92 -3.52
CA VAL A 118 7.96 17.03 -4.14
C VAL A 118 6.98 17.62 -3.15
N TYR A 119 6.32 16.75 -2.37
CA TYR A 119 5.38 17.16 -1.34
C TYR A 119 5.43 16.19 -0.16
N LYS A 120 5.28 16.75 1.05
CA LYS A 120 5.12 16.03 2.31
C LYS A 120 4.14 16.79 3.19
N ASP A 121 3.04 16.14 3.56
CA ASP A 121 2.08 16.66 4.53
C ASP A 121 2.60 16.44 5.96
N LYS A 122 3.32 17.43 6.50
CA LYS A 122 4.04 17.29 7.78
C LYS A 122 3.15 16.87 8.95
N GLU A 123 1.90 17.33 8.96
CA GLU A 123 0.94 17.02 10.04
C GLU A 123 0.43 15.57 9.97
N ARG A 124 0.60 14.89 8.83
CA ARG A 124 0.08 13.53 8.61
C ARG A 124 1.18 12.48 8.52
N VAL A 125 2.28 12.79 7.83
CA VAL A 125 3.32 11.81 7.52
C VAL A 125 4.65 12.06 8.23
N GLU A 126 4.83 13.24 8.84
CA GLU A 126 6.03 13.58 9.61
C GLU A 126 5.73 14.00 11.06
N PHE A 127 4.52 13.75 11.56
CA PHE A 127 4.07 14.22 12.88
C PHE A 127 4.85 13.58 14.04
N GLU A 128 5.20 12.30 13.94
CA GLU A 128 6.08 11.63 14.93
C GLU A 128 7.55 11.82 14.59
N ARG A 129 7.89 11.84 13.29
CA ARG A 129 9.26 11.83 12.82
C ARG A 129 9.39 12.35 11.39
N ASN A 130 10.39 13.21 11.16
CA ASN A 130 10.79 13.60 9.80
C ASN A 130 11.28 12.41 8.98
N TYR A 131 10.86 12.35 7.72
CA TYR A 131 11.44 11.46 6.73
C TYR A 131 12.91 11.79 6.47
N PRO A 132 13.70 10.82 5.94
CA PRO A 132 15.06 11.07 5.51
C PRO A 132 15.14 12.23 4.51
N PHE A 133 16.35 12.79 4.35
CA PHE A 133 16.55 13.90 3.42
C PHE A 133 16.25 13.51 1.96
N PHE A 134 16.57 12.27 1.58
CA PHE A 134 16.27 11.71 0.26
C PHE A 134 15.34 10.49 0.36
N PRO A 135 14.39 10.32 -0.58
CA PRO A 135 13.64 9.08 -0.70
C PRO A 135 14.56 7.90 -1.01
N THR A 136 14.24 6.72 -0.48
CA THR A 136 15.09 5.52 -0.63
C THR A 136 14.82 4.74 -1.91
N ILE A 137 13.55 4.63 -2.30
CA ILE A 137 13.09 3.83 -3.45
C ILE A 137 11.99 4.57 -4.19
N TYR A 138 12.12 4.61 -5.52
CA TYR A 138 11.12 5.12 -6.43
C TYR A 138 10.46 3.98 -7.22
N GLU A 139 9.14 4.08 -7.32
CA GLU A 139 8.27 3.41 -8.27
C GLU A 139 7.20 4.43 -8.65
N LYS A 140 6.62 4.31 -9.84
CA LYS A 140 5.68 5.30 -10.35
C LYS A 140 4.23 4.91 -10.10
N TYR A 141 3.56 5.70 -9.25
CA TYR A 141 2.13 5.62 -8.96
C TYR A 141 1.49 6.97 -9.29
N THR A 142 0.65 6.97 -10.32
CA THR A 142 0.04 8.19 -10.86
C THR A 142 -1.43 8.23 -10.48
N PRO A 143 -1.90 9.23 -9.71
CA PRO A 143 -3.34 9.42 -9.50
C PRO A 143 -4.11 9.58 -10.82
N ILE A 144 -5.21 8.85 -10.97
CA ILE A 144 -6.01 8.86 -12.22
C ILE A 144 -7.28 9.73 -12.13
N HIS A 145 -7.60 10.28 -10.96
CA HIS A 145 -8.73 11.20 -10.77
C HIS A 145 -8.52 12.15 -9.57
N ASN A 146 -9.23 13.27 -9.56
CA ASN A 146 -9.09 14.34 -8.56
C ASN A 146 -9.53 13.96 -7.13
N LYS A 147 -10.23 12.84 -6.93
CA LYS A 147 -10.63 12.34 -5.61
C LYS A 147 -9.51 11.64 -4.84
N VAL A 148 -8.33 11.43 -5.46
CA VAL A 148 -7.16 10.93 -4.75
C VAL A 148 -6.50 12.09 -4.04
N LYS A 149 -6.36 11.99 -2.71
CA LYS A 149 -5.57 12.92 -1.92
C LYS A 149 -4.19 12.32 -1.67
N THR A 150 -3.15 13.04 -2.09
CA THR A 150 -1.75 12.66 -1.87
C THR A 150 -1.19 13.37 -0.65
N TYR A 151 -0.58 12.61 0.26
CA TYR A 151 0.12 13.11 1.45
C TYR A 151 1.62 13.16 1.27
N THR A 152 2.17 12.28 0.43
CA THR A 152 3.59 12.28 0.08
C THR A 152 3.78 12.00 -1.40
N SER A 153 4.58 12.81 -2.08
CA SER A 153 5.00 12.56 -3.45
C SER A 153 6.51 12.77 -3.64
N ILE A 154 7.06 12.00 -4.57
CA ILE A 154 8.47 12.03 -4.93
C ILE A 154 8.60 12.16 -6.45
N LYS A 155 9.78 12.56 -6.91
CA LYS A 155 10.13 12.59 -8.33
C LYS A 155 11.55 12.09 -8.57
N ARG A 156 11.80 11.75 -9.82
CA ARG A 156 13.14 11.54 -10.37
C ARG A 156 13.63 12.82 -11.06
N ILE A 157 14.84 13.26 -10.73
CA ILE A 157 15.42 14.48 -11.34
C ILE A 157 15.96 14.24 -12.75
N ASP A 158 16.28 13.00 -13.10
CA ASP A 158 16.79 12.59 -14.42
C ASP A 158 15.69 12.39 -15.46
N ARG A 159 14.41 12.48 -15.08
CA ARG A 159 13.27 12.22 -15.97
C ARG A 159 12.18 13.27 -15.87
N LYS A 160 11.65 13.66 -17.03
CA LYS A 160 10.38 14.38 -17.12
C LYS A 160 9.22 13.44 -16.74
N ASN A 161 8.11 14.00 -16.26
CA ASN A 161 6.88 13.25 -15.92
C ASN A 161 7.09 12.08 -14.95
N SER A 162 7.93 12.29 -13.94
CA SER A 162 8.34 11.31 -12.94
C SER A 162 7.68 11.52 -11.57
N LEU A 163 6.62 12.33 -11.48
CA LEU A 163 5.90 12.51 -10.23
C LEU A 163 5.23 11.19 -9.83
N SER A 164 5.43 10.77 -8.58
CA SER A 164 4.84 9.56 -8.02
C SER A 164 4.25 9.84 -6.66
N SER A 165 3.01 9.41 -6.43
CA SER A 165 2.34 9.50 -5.14
C SER A 165 2.61 8.25 -4.30
N THR A 166 3.09 8.43 -3.07
CA THR A 166 3.61 7.33 -2.24
C THR A 166 2.79 7.07 -0.98
N VAL A 167 2.04 8.08 -0.53
CA VAL A 167 1.04 7.96 0.53
C VAL A 167 -0.22 8.68 0.06
N ILE A 168 -1.34 7.97 -0.05
CA ILE A 168 -2.61 8.49 -0.58
C ILE A 168 -3.82 7.96 0.19
N THR A 169 -4.92 8.69 0.08
CA THR A 169 -6.29 8.20 0.35
C THR A 169 -7.18 8.46 -0.86
N SER A 170 -8.19 7.61 -1.05
CA SER A 170 -9.22 7.73 -2.08
C SER A 170 -10.58 7.27 -1.53
N PRO A 171 -11.68 7.46 -2.27
CA PRO A 171 -13.00 7.02 -1.82
C PRO A 171 -13.10 5.52 -1.52
N THR A 172 -12.24 4.69 -2.10
CA THR A 172 -12.22 3.22 -1.94
C THR A 172 -11.21 2.74 -0.89
N GLY A 173 -10.39 3.64 -0.33
CA GLY A 173 -9.47 3.31 0.75
C GLY A 173 -8.17 4.11 0.72
N GLY A 174 -7.03 3.45 0.87
CA GLY A 174 -5.74 4.12 0.97
C GLY A 174 -4.56 3.25 0.57
N PHE A 175 -3.44 3.90 0.28
CA PHE A 175 -2.18 3.21 -0.02
C PHE A 175 -1.02 3.98 0.59
N ALA A 176 -0.16 3.26 1.29
CA ALA A 176 1.13 3.76 1.76
C ALA A 176 2.22 2.80 1.30
N LYS A 177 3.14 3.29 0.47
CA LYS A 177 4.28 2.51 0.01
C LYS A 177 5.19 2.16 1.19
N GLY A 178 5.70 0.93 1.22
CA GLY A 178 6.39 0.38 2.40
C GLY A 178 7.52 1.26 2.97
N SER A 179 8.33 1.86 2.10
CA SER A 179 9.41 2.78 2.47
C SER A 179 8.96 4.08 3.16
N PHE A 180 7.65 4.31 3.31
CA PHE A 180 7.03 5.50 3.90
C PHE A 180 6.15 5.19 5.12
N MET A 181 6.02 3.91 5.52
CA MET A 181 5.08 3.50 6.59
C MET A 181 5.70 3.48 7.99
N LEU A 182 6.91 2.95 8.09
CA LEU A 182 7.63 2.76 9.34
C LEU A 182 9.11 2.91 9.02
N TRP A 183 9.75 3.85 9.70
CA TRP A 183 11.20 3.93 9.71
C TRP A 183 11.64 3.43 11.09
N GLU A 184 12.03 2.15 11.16
CA GLU A 184 12.83 1.67 12.28
C GLU A 184 14.26 2.17 12.05
N GLY A 185 14.79 2.92 13.02
CA GLY A 185 16.16 3.38 12.98
C GLY A 185 17.13 2.24 13.25
N SER A 186 17.54 1.54 12.19
CA SER A 186 18.55 0.49 12.24
C SER A 186 18.92 0.15 10.78
N TYR A 187 20.13 0.30 10.24
CA TYR A 187 21.45 0.66 10.75
C TYR A 187 22.19 1.44 9.63
N TYR A 188 22.74 2.61 9.95
CA TYR A 188 23.93 3.12 9.27
C TYR A 188 24.99 3.31 10.36
N LEU A 189 25.71 2.23 10.66
CA LEU A 189 27.10 2.27 11.08
C LEU A 189 27.90 1.61 9.96
#